data_AF-A0AAE5AA52-F1
#
_entry.id   AF-A0AAE5AA52-F1
#
_cell.length_a   1.000
_cell.length_b   1.000
_cell.length_c   1.000
_cell.angle_alpha   90.00
_cell.angle_beta   90.00
_cell.angle_gamma   90.00
#
_symmetry.space_group_name_H-M   'P 1'
#
loop_
_entity.id
_entity.type
_entity.pdbx_description
1 polymer ?
#
loop_
_entity_poly.entity_id
_entity_poly.type
_entity_poly.pdbx_seq_one_letter_code
_entity_poly.pdbx_strand_id
1 'polypeptide(L)'
;MLEEQKDRIFVAPGLNWLVATLHDAEAFGYPPEAAEAAGYQHELDCAIDNLKKMKERGIRVLPGGDYGFAWTPHGTYARDLQHFVELLEFSPKDTLLAATALGGQIMRMPDDLGQVKAGFYADMILIDGDPLEDITILQDQSKIVGIMKNGAFHKDPGSGQSARPAELSETHRGTPIPA
;
A
#
# COMPACT_ATOMS: atom_id res chain seq x y z
N MET A 1 -18.64 -3.92 -18.80
CA MET A 1 -18.44 -4.52 -17.45
C MET A 1 -16.98 -4.32 -17.02
N LEU A 2 -16.64 -4.29 -15.71
CA LEU A 2 -15.24 -4.07 -15.25
C LEU A 2 -14.25 -5.10 -15.80
N GLU A 3 -14.68 -6.36 -15.87
CA GLU A 3 -13.87 -7.49 -16.35
C GLU A 3 -13.42 -7.31 -17.82
N GLU A 4 -14.27 -6.73 -18.67
CA GLU A 4 -13.96 -6.43 -20.08
C GLU A 4 -12.94 -5.29 -20.24
N GLN A 5 -12.62 -4.59 -19.15
CA GLN A 5 -11.73 -3.43 -19.11
C GLN A 5 -10.60 -3.62 -18.11
N LYS A 6 -10.36 -4.85 -17.65
CA LYS A 6 -9.42 -5.17 -16.56
C LYS A 6 -7.97 -4.75 -16.82
N ASP A 7 -7.57 -4.59 -18.08
CA ASP A 7 -6.23 -4.13 -18.49
C ASP A 7 -6.08 -2.60 -18.45
N ARG A 8 -7.19 -1.87 -18.30
CA ARG A 8 -7.20 -0.40 -18.16
C ARG A 8 -7.67 0.07 -16.78
N ILE A 9 -8.62 -0.63 -16.18
CA ILE A 9 -9.23 -0.26 -14.91
C ILE A 9 -8.51 -0.97 -13.77
N PHE A 10 -8.30 -0.21 -12.70
CA PHE A 10 -7.77 -0.65 -11.43
C PHE A 10 -8.80 -0.37 -10.35
N VAL A 11 -8.86 -1.21 -9.33
CA VAL A 11 -9.72 -1.03 -8.16
C VAL A 11 -8.82 -0.91 -6.94
N ALA A 12 -8.77 0.27 -6.34
CA ALA A 12 -8.17 0.47 -5.02
C ALA A 12 -9.31 0.74 -4.04
N PRO A 13 -9.61 -0.19 -3.10
CA PRO A 13 -10.67 0.03 -2.13
C PRO A 13 -10.24 1.09 -1.10
N GLY A 14 -11.12 1.41 -0.15
CA GLY A 14 -10.77 2.09 1.11
C GLY A 14 -10.93 1.11 2.26
N LEU A 15 -10.27 -0.05 2.19
CA LEU A 15 -10.62 -1.20 3.03
C LEU A 15 -10.22 -0.99 4.50
N ASN A 16 -9.01 -0.47 4.76
CA ASN A 16 -8.57 -0.20 6.12
C ASN A 16 -9.46 0.83 6.83
N TRP A 17 -10.08 1.78 6.12
CA TRP A 17 -11.04 2.70 6.72
C TRP A 17 -12.24 1.98 7.33
N LEU A 18 -12.83 1.02 6.61
CA LEU A 18 -13.95 0.23 7.13
C LEU A 18 -13.53 -0.58 8.37
N VAL A 19 -12.40 -1.29 8.27
CA VAL A 19 -11.85 -2.09 9.38
C VAL A 19 -11.55 -1.23 10.60
N ALA A 20 -10.84 -0.11 10.43
CA ALA A 20 -10.45 0.75 11.53
C ALA A 20 -11.65 1.53 12.12
N THR A 21 -12.66 1.85 11.31
CA THR A 21 -13.90 2.47 11.83
C THR A 21 -14.66 1.52 12.75
N LEU A 22 -14.67 0.22 12.44
CA LEU A 22 -15.33 -0.81 13.24
C LEU A 22 -14.55 -1.17 14.51
N HIS A 23 -13.22 -1.12 14.47
CA HIS A 23 -12.38 -1.72 15.53
C HIS A 23 -11.46 -0.75 16.27
N ASP A 24 -11.07 0.36 15.67
CA ASP A 24 -10.06 1.28 16.24
C ASP A 24 -10.65 2.65 16.62
N ALA A 25 -11.79 3.04 16.04
CA ALA A 25 -12.36 4.37 16.18
C ALA A 25 -12.96 4.67 17.56
N GLU A 26 -13.25 3.64 18.37
CA GLU A 26 -13.75 3.80 19.73
C GLU A 26 -12.79 4.63 20.60
N ALA A 27 -11.49 4.40 20.45
CA ALA A 27 -10.44 5.15 21.15
C ALA A 27 -10.45 6.66 20.83
N PHE A 28 -11.15 7.05 19.77
CA PHE A 28 -11.28 8.42 19.29
C PHE A 28 -12.70 8.98 19.49
N GLY A 29 -13.55 8.28 20.25
CA GLY A 29 -14.90 8.72 20.60
C GLY A 29 -15.98 8.33 19.59
N TYR A 30 -15.69 7.40 18.67
CA TYR A 30 -16.67 6.83 17.75
C TYR A 30 -17.00 5.40 18.16
N PRO A 31 -18.09 5.15 18.92
CA PRO A 31 -18.36 3.86 19.53
C PRO A 31 -18.76 2.79 18.50
N PRO A 32 -18.44 1.50 18.74
CA PRO A 32 -18.74 0.42 17.80
C PRO A 32 -20.22 0.33 17.41
N GLU A 33 -21.15 0.61 18.33
CA GLU A 33 -22.59 0.58 18.06
C GLU A 33 -23.00 1.66 17.05
N ALA A 34 -22.30 2.81 17.04
CA ALA A 34 -22.53 3.84 16.03
C ALA A 34 -22.02 3.40 14.66
N ALA A 35 -20.87 2.70 14.61
CA ALA A 35 -20.33 2.14 13.38
C ALA A 35 -21.25 1.07 12.78
N GLU A 36 -21.78 0.18 13.63
CA GLU A 36 -22.75 -0.84 13.26
C GLU A 36 -24.07 -0.22 12.79
N ALA A 37 -24.61 0.77 13.52
CA ALA A 37 -25.84 1.46 13.14
C ALA A 37 -25.69 2.23 11.81
N ALA A 38 -24.49 2.72 11.50
CA ALA A 38 -24.16 3.32 10.20
C ALA A 38 -24.05 2.29 9.06
N GLY A 39 -23.99 1.00 9.38
CA GLY A 39 -23.95 -0.10 8.41
C GLY A 39 -22.54 -0.50 7.98
N TYR A 40 -21.48 -0.02 8.64
CA TYR A 40 -20.10 -0.29 8.20
C TYR A 40 -19.72 -1.76 8.24
N GLN A 41 -20.31 -2.57 9.14
CA GLN A 41 -20.09 -4.01 9.14
C GLN A 41 -20.61 -4.64 7.85
N HIS A 42 -21.83 -4.30 7.45
CA HIS A 42 -22.41 -4.79 6.20
C HIS A 42 -21.62 -4.31 4.98
N GLU A 43 -21.14 -3.07 5.00
CA GLU A 43 -20.29 -2.53 3.95
C GLU A 43 -18.95 -3.27 3.85
N LEU A 44 -18.30 -3.57 4.98
CA LEU A 44 -17.07 -4.35 5.05
C LEU A 44 -17.28 -5.77 4.49
N ASP A 45 -18.36 -6.45 4.90
CA ASP A 45 -18.69 -7.79 4.43
C ASP A 45 -18.89 -7.80 2.90
N CYS A 46 -19.63 -6.82 2.39
CA CYS A 46 -19.84 -6.66 0.95
C CYS A 46 -18.56 -6.30 0.21
N ALA A 47 -17.69 -5.47 0.79
CA ALA A 47 -16.41 -5.11 0.20
C ALA A 47 -15.52 -6.36 0.07
N ILE A 48 -15.37 -7.14 1.14
CA ILE A 48 -14.57 -8.37 1.15
C ILE A 48 -15.08 -9.35 0.08
N ASP A 49 -16.37 -9.66 0.08
CA ASP A 49 -16.97 -10.61 -0.88
C ASP A 49 -16.78 -10.14 -2.33
N ASN A 50 -17.03 -8.86 -2.63
CA ASN A 50 -16.89 -8.34 -3.99
C ASN A 50 -15.43 -8.24 -4.44
N LEU A 51 -14.50 -7.84 -3.56
CA LEU A 51 -13.07 -7.74 -3.90
C LEU A 51 -12.48 -9.14 -4.19
N LYS A 52 -12.89 -10.16 -3.44
CA LYS A 52 -12.53 -11.57 -3.74
C LYS A 52 -13.05 -12.00 -5.12
N LYS A 53 -14.33 -11.73 -5.43
CA LYS A 53 -14.90 -12.02 -6.76
C LYS A 53 -14.20 -11.26 -7.88
N MET A 54 -13.78 -10.02 -7.64
CA MET A 54 -13.02 -9.23 -8.62
C MET A 54 -11.66 -9.86 -8.90
N LYS A 55 -10.93 -10.24 -7.85
CA LYS A 55 -9.66 -10.97 -7.96
C LYS A 55 -9.80 -12.27 -8.74
N GLU A 56 -10.81 -13.09 -8.44
CA GLU A 56 -11.09 -14.35 -9.15
C GLU A 56 -11.33 -14.15 -10.66
N ARG A 57 -11.88 -13.00 -11.05
CA ARG A 57 -12.12 -12.60 -12.45
C ARG A 57 -10.90 -11.94 -13.11
N GLY A 58 -9.78 -11.84 -12.39
CA GLY A 58 -8.55 -11.21 -12.87
C GLY A 58 -8.64 -9.68 -12.96
N ILE A 59 -9.60 -9.05 -12.27
CA ILE A 59 -9.63 -7.60 -12.13
C ILE A 59 -8.48 -7.19 -11.20
N ARG A 60 -7.73 -6.17 -11.59
CA ARG A 60 -6.58 -5.67 -10.83
C ARG A 60 -7.06 -4.88 -9.62
N VAL A 61 -7.02 -5.54 -8.46
CA VAL A 61 -7.31 -4.97 -7.14
C VAL A 61 -5.99 -4.61 -6.46
N LEU A 62 -5.87 -3.39 -5.94
CA LEU A 62 -4.65 -2.83 -5.35
C LEU A 62 -4.93 -2.31 -3.94
N PRO A 63 -3.94 -2.31 -3.04
CA PRO A 63 -4.08 -1.68 -1.73
C PRO A 63 -4.55 -0.23 -1.79
N GLY A 64 -5.48 0.10 -0.90
CA GLY A 64 -6.03 1.42 -0.68
C GLY A 64 -6.82 1.39 0.63
N GLY A 65 -6.38 2.20 1.59
CA GLY A 65 -6.89 2.13 2.96
C GLY A 65 -7.54 3.39 3.48
N ASP A 66 -7.56 4.46 2.67
CA ASP A 66 -8.07 5.79 2.99
C ASP A 66 -7.54 6.34 4.33
N TYR A 67 -6.32 6.88 4.27
CA TYR A 67 -5.56 7.33 5.43
C TYR A 67 -5.56 8.86 5.54
N GLY A 68 -5.38 9.34 6.76
CA GLY A 68 -5.37 10.77 7.10
C GLY A 68 -6.34 11.13 8.21
N PHE A 69 -7.09 10.17 8.73
CA PHE A 69 -8.04 10.34 9.82
C PHE A 69 -7.44 9.93 11.17
N ALA A 70 -8.15 10.20 12.26
CA ALA A 70 -7.68 9.96 13.61
C ALA A 70 -7.33 8.47 13.87
N TRP A 71 -8.16 7.53 13.41
CA TRP A 71 -7.94 6.08 13.53
C TRP A 71 -7.31 5.43 12.29
N THR A 72 -7.05 6.20 11.23
CA THR A 72 -6.25 5.76 10.07
C THR A 72 -5.08 6.72 9.81
N PRO A 73 -4.15 6.87 10.77
CA PRO A 73 -3.08 7.87 10.67
C PRO A 73 -2.11 7.55 9.52
N HIS A 74 -1.57 8.60 8.92
CA HIS A 74 -0.48 8.48 7.94
C HIS A 74 0.71 7.70 8.52
N GLY A 75 1.34 6.88 7.68
CA GLY A 75 2.47 6.04 8.06
C GLY A 75 2.08 4.62 8.51
N THR A 76 0.78 4.29 8.53
CA THR A 76 0.28 2.94 8.86
C THR A 76 -0.23 2.16 7.64
N TYR A 77 0.21 2.56 6.44
CA TYR A 77 -0.23 2.05 5.13
C TYR A 77 -0.06 0.54 4.95
N ALA A 78 0.95 -0.05 5.60
CA ALA A 78 1.23 -1.48 5.47
C ALA A 78 0.13 -2.38 6.07
N ARG A 79 -0.81 -1.82 6.84
CA ARG A 79 -2.01 -2.55 7.30
C ARG A 79 -2.86 -3.06 6.13
N ASP A 80 -2.94 -2.33 5.03
CA ASP A 80 -3.67 -2.80 3.84
C ASP A 80 -3.09 -4.12 3.31
N LEU A 81 -1.78 -4.34 3.42
CA LEU A 81 -1.14 -5.56 2.94
C LEU A 81 -1.56 -6.78 3.77
N GLN A 82 -1.72 -6.60 5.08
CA GLN A 82 -2.28 -7.62 5.95
C GLN A 82 -3.74 -7.91 5.59
N HIS A 83 -4.57 -6.88 5.39
CA HIS A 83 -5.97 -7.06 4.97
C HIS A 83 -6.09 -7.82 3.64
N PHE A 84 -5.19 -7.56 2.69
CA PHE A 84 -5.15 -8.28 1.42
C PHE A 84 -4.90 -9.78 1.60
N VAL A 85 -4.00 -10.15 2.52
CA VAL A 85 -3.69 -11.56 2.81
C VAL A 85 -4.81 -12.20 3.62
N GLU A 86 -5.23 -11.58 4.72
CA GLU A 86 -6.13 -12.18 5.71
C GLU A 86 -7.60 -12.12 5.29
N LEU A 87 -8.04 -11.00 4.70
CA LEU A 87 -9.46 -10.78 4.35
C LEU A 87 -9.75 -11.12 2.88
N LEU A 88 -8.83 -10.76 1.98
CA LEU A 88 -9.02 -10.94 0.52
C LEU A 88 -8.31 -12.19 -0.04
N GLU A 89 -7.63 -12.95 0.82
CA GLU A 89 -6.95 -14.22 0.50
C GLU A 89 -5.88 -14.10 -0.60
N PHE A 90 -5.29 -12.92 -0.80
CA PHE A 90 -4.13 -12.77 -1.68
C PHE A 90 -2.94 -13.53 -1.09
N SER A 91 -2.10 -14.10 -1.95
CA SER A 91 -0.79 -14.56 -1.49
C SER A 91 0.07 -13.35 -1.11
N PRO A 92 1.02 -13.46 -0.17
CA PRO A 92 1.94 -12.36 0.14
C PRO A 92 2.66 -11.81 -1.10
N LYS A 93 3.03 -12.69 -2.03
CA LYS A 93 3.62 -12.32 -3.32
C LYS A 93 2.67 -11.47 -4.17
N ASP A 94 1.41 -11.88 -4.33
CA ASP A 94 0.45 -11.14 -5.15
C ASP A 94 0.08 -9.80 -4.50
N THR A 95 0.01 -9.76 -3.16
CA THR A 95 -0.15 -8.52 -2.39
C THR A 95 0.99 -7.54 -2.65
N LEU A 96 2.25 -8.01 -2.64
CA LEU A 96 3.40 -7.15 -2.96
C LEU A 96 3.37 -6.67 -4.40
N LEU A 97 3.01 -7.52 -5.36
CA LEU A 97 2.86 -7.10 -6.77
C LEU A 97 1.75 -6.06 -6.94
N ALA A 98 0.64 -6.21 -6.23
CA ALA A 98 -0.45 -5.24 -6.22
C ALA A 98 -0.01 -3.89 -5.61
N ALA A 99 0.77 -3.92 -4.53
CA ALA A 99 1.30 -2.71 -3.88
C ALA A 99 2.43 -2.01 -4.66
N THR A 100 3.10 -2.71 -5.58
CA THR A 100 4.31 -2.21 -6.25
C THR A 100 4.13 -2.11 -7.76
N ALA A 101 4.24 -3.22 -8.50
CA ALA A 101 4.20 -3.24 -9.96
C ALA A 101 2.88 -2.70 -10.50
N LEU A 102 1.74 -3.09 -9.91
CA LEU A 102 0.44 -2.52 -10.30
C LEU A 102 0.31 -1.06 -9.84
N GLY A 103 0.93 -0.69 -8.71
CA GLY A 103 1.06 0.69 -8.24
C GLY A 103 1.70 1.61 -9.30
N GLY A 104 2.79 1.16 -9.93
CA GLY A 104 3.39 1.87 -11.08
C GLY A 104 2.41 2.04 -12.24
N GLN A 105 1.63 1.00 -12.55
CA GLN A 105 0.66 1.04 -13.65
C GLN A 105 -0.53 1.97 -13.36
N ILE A 106 -1.11 1.96 -12.16
CA ILE A 106 -2.23 2.85 -11.80
C ILE A 106 -1.80 4.32 -11.80
N MET A 107 -0.53 4.60 -11.45
CA MET A 107 0.09 5.92 -11.56
C MET A 107 0.43 6.33 -13.00
N ARG A 108 0.13 5.48 -13.99
CA ARG A 108 0.45 5.68 -15.42
C ARG A 108 1.96 5.75 -15.71
N MET A 109 2.75 5.04 -14.91
CA MET A 109 4.21 4.96 -15.01
C MET A 109 4.67 3.49 -15.03
N PRO A 110 4.12 2.65 -15.93
CA PRO A 110 4.36 1.20 -15.93
C PRO A 110 5.81 0.81 -16.23
N ASP A 111 6.56 1.70 -16.90
CA ASP A 111 7.94 1.50 -17.34
C ASP A 111 8.97 2.24 -16.47
N ASP A 112 8.50 2.98 -15.45
CA ASP A 112 9.36 3.80 -14.60
C ASP A 112 9.28 3.44 -13.11
N LEU A 113 8.13 2.94 -12.62
CA LEU A 113 7.87 2.74 -11.18
C LEU A 113 7.42 1.32 -10.81
N GLY A 114 7.63 0.98 -9.54
CA GLY A 114 7.02 -0.19 -8.90
C GLY A 114 7.74 -1.52 -9.15
N GLN A 115 8.90 -1.53 -9.82
CA GLN A 115 9.67 -2.74 -10.09
C GLN A 115 11.17 -2.49 -9.90
N VAL A 116 11.87 -3.49 -9.36
CA VAL A 116 13.34 -3.51 -9.31
C VAL A 116 13.85 -4.00 -10.67
N LYS A 117 14.03 -3.07 -11.61
CA LYS A 117 14.42 -3.36 -12.99
C LYS A 117 15.28 -2.22 -13.54
N ALA A 118 16.27 -2.55 -14.37
CA ALA A 118 17.09 -1.52 -15.03
C ALA A 118 16.22 -0.56 -15.84
N GLY A 119 16.48 0.75 -15.70
CA GLY A 119 15.71 1.83 -16.33
C GLY A 119 14.59 2.40 -15.46
N PHE A 120 14.20 1.73 -14.37
CA PHE A 120 13.19 2.21 -13.44
C PHE A 120 13.82 3.15 -12.40
N TYR A 121 13.00 3.99 -11.77
CA TYR A 121 13.44 4.78 -10.61
C TYR A 121 13.96 3.85 -9.50
N ALA A 122 15.07 4.27 -8.89
CA ALA A 122 15.63 3.58 -7.74
C ALA A 122 14.85 3.95 -6.47
N ASP A 123 13.61 3.47 -6.41
CA ASP A 123 12.66 3.58 -5.29
C ASP A 123 12.54 2.20 -4.63
N MET A 124 13.14 2.05 -3.45
CA MET A 124 13.28 0.75 -2.80
C MET A 124 13.25 0.88 -1.28
N ILE A 125 12.73 -0.16 -0.63
CA ILE A 125 12.90 -0.37 0.81
C ILE A 125 13.64 -1.67 1.04
N LEU A 126 14.46 -1.72 2.09
CA LEU A 126 15.15 -2.91 2.54
C LEU A 126 14.56 -3.34 3.88
N ILE A 127 14.17 -4.61 3.97
CA ILE A 127 13.48 -5.19 5.11
C ILE A 127 14.38 -6.25 5.78
N ASP A 128 14.48 -6.20 7.11
CA ASP A 128 15.14 -7.22 7.94
C ASP A 128 14.18 -8.39 8.23
N GLY A 129 14.00 -9.24 7.23
CA GLY A 129 13.15 -10.43 7.27
C GLY A 129 12.50 -10.70 5.92
N ASP A 130 11.65 -11.72 5.85
CA ASP A 130 10.99 -12.13 4.61
C ASP A 130 9.48 -11.79 4.63
N PRO A 131 9.03 -10.77 3.88
CA PRO A 131 7.61 -10.43 3.80
C PRO A 131 6.77 -11.46 3.04
N LEU A 132 7.39 -12.46 2.38
CA LEU A 132 6.66 -13.57 1.78
C LEU A 132 6.23 -14.62 2.81
N GLU A 133 6.96 -14.72 3.92
CA GLU A 133 6.63 -15.60 5.04
C GLU A 133 5.71 -14.89 6.06
N ASP A 134 5.95 -13.61 6.32
CA ASP A 134 5.12 -12.78 7.20
C ASP A 134 4.97 -11.36 6.64
N ILE A 135 3.81 -11.07 6.05
CA ILE A 135 3.53 -9.76 5.45
C ILE A 135 3.45 -8.63 6.49
N THR A 136 3.18 -8.96 7.76
CA THR A 136 2.99 -7.96 8.83
C THR A 136 4.30 -7.29 9.23
N ILE A 137 5.45 -7.87 8.88
CA ILE A 137 6.78 -7.28 9.09
C ILE A 137 6.91 -5.88 8.47
N LEU A 138 6.15 -5.60 7.41
CA LEU A 138 6.14 -4.29 6.74
C LEU A 138 5.47 -3.18 7.58
N GLN A 139 4.76 -3.55 8.65
CA GLN A 139 4.19 -2.60 9.61
C GLN A 139 5.20 -2.22 10.71
N ASP A 140 6.24 -3.02 10.92
CA ASP A 140 7.29 -2.73 11.89
C ASP A 140 8.38 -1.83 11.27
N GLN A 141 8.36 -0.55 11.63
CA GLN A 141 9.34 0.43 11.14
C GLN A 141 10.79 0.11 11.56
N SER A 142 10.99 -0.67 12.62
CA SER A 142 12.33 -1.12 13.03
C SER A 142 12.91 -2.11 12.02
N LYS A 143 12.06 -2.86 11.32
CA LYS A 143 12.44 -3.83 10.29
C LYS A 143 12.72 -3.22 8.94
N ILE A 144 12.24 -2.00 8.67
CA ILE A 144 12.58 -1.27 7.45
C ILE A 144 13.96 -0.66 7.61
N VAL A 145 15.03 -1.40 7.35
CA VAL A 145 16.41 -0.98 7.63
C VAL A 145 17.00 -0.02 6.59
N GLY A 146 16.42 0.04 5.40
CA GLY A 146 16.83 0.97 4.34
C GLY A 146 15.65 1.54 3.58
N ILE A 147 15.73 2.82 3.21
CA ILE A 147 14.74 3.50 2.37
C ILE A 147 15.50 4.33 1.34
N MET A 148 15.30 4.04 0.07
CA MET A 148 15.84 4.77 -1.06
C MET A 148 14.70 5.33 -1.90
N LYS A 149 14.84 6.59 -2.30
CA LYS A 149 13.92 7.25 -3.24
C LYS A 149 14.75 7.97 -4.29
N ASN A 150 14.47 7.70 -5.55
CA ASN A 150 15.16 8.25 -6.71
C ASN A 150 16.68 8.14 -6.61
N GLY A 151 17.18 7.02 -6.10
CA GLY A 151 18.62 6.75 -5.93
C GLY A 151 19.27 7.38 -4.69
N ALA A 152 18.53 8.16 -3.90
CA ALA A 152 19.01 8.76 -2.66
C ALA A 152 18.49 8.00 -1.44
N PHE A 153 19.39 7.69 -0.49
CA PHE A 153 18.98 7.10 0.79
C PHE A 153 18.32 8.15 1.69
N HIS A 154 17.09 7.85 2.13
CA HIS A 154 16.37 8.54 3.19
C HIS A 154 16.48 7.81 4.54
N LYS A 155 16.82 6.52 4.49
CA LYS A 155 17.32 5.74 5.63
C LYS A 155 18.44 4.85 5.08
N ASP A 156 19.67 5.11 5.49
CA ASP A 156 20.84 4.38 5.01
C ASP A 156 21.04 3.10 5.85
N PRO A 157 21.06 1.90 5.23
CA PRO A 157 21.28 0.66 5.96
C PRO A 157 22.71 0.51 6.51
N GLY A 158 23.68 1.28 6.01
CA GLY A 158 25.09 1.23 6.42
C GLY A 158 25.50 2.21 7.51
N SER A 159 24.66 3.20 7.85
CA SER A 159 25.05 4.30 8.74
C SER A 159 24.97 4.00 10.24
N GLY A 160 24.38 2.86 10.66
CA GLY A 160 24.24 2.49 12.07
C GLY A 160 23.42 3.48 12.94
N GLN A 161 22.92 4.58 12.38
CA GLN A 161 22.11 5.62 13.03
C GLN A 161 21.16 6.25 12.00
N SER A 162 19.95 6.60 12.46
CA SER A 162 18.88 7.24 11.69
C SER A 162 19.35 8.48 10.93
N ALA A 163 19.44 8.36 9.60
CA ALA A 163 19.86 9.47 8.76
C ALA A 163 18.79 10.58 8.74
N ARG A 164 19.18 11.79 9.13
CA ARG A 164 18.47 13.01 8.74
C ARG A 164 18.59 13.18 7.22
N PRO A 165 17.59 13.76 6.52
CA PRO A 165 17.69 13.96 5.08
C PRO A 165 18.90 14.86 4.77
N ALA A 166 19.79 14.40 3.90
CA ALA A 166 20.78 15.26 3.28
C ALA A 166 20.05 16.27 2.38
N GLU A 167 20.47 17.54 2.41
CA GLU A 167 19.93 18.54 1.50
C GLU A 167 20.15 18.07 0.04
N LEU A 168 19.07 18.15 -0.74
CA LEU A 168 19.07 17.81 -2.16
C LEU A 168 20.10 18.67 -2.88
N SER A 169 21.23 18.08 -3.28
CA SER A 169 22.05 18.69 -4.33
C SER A 169 21.29 18.54 -5.64
N GLU A 170 20.91 19.67 -6.24
CA GLU A 170 20.39 19.70 -7.60
C GLU A 170 21.44 19.09 -8.54
N THR A 171 21.26 17.85 -9.00
CA THR A 171 21.83 17.33 -10.26
C THR A 171 21.42 15.87 -10.53
N HIS A 172 20.14 15.66 -10.83
CA HIS A 172 19.74 14.80 -11.96
C HIS A 172 18.32 15.19 -12.36
N ARG A 173 18.20 16.17 -13.27
CA ARG A 173 16.94 16.40 -13.97
C ARG A 173 16.76 15.24 -14.94
N GLY A 174 15.99 14.23 -14.52
CA GLY A 174 15.25 13.41 -15.47
C GLY A 174 14.47 14.33 -16.41
N THR A 175 14.37 13.95 -17.67
CA THR A 175 13.78 14.78 -18.74
C THR A 175 12.43 15.37 -18.28
N PRO A 176 12.17 16.68 -18.49
CA PRO A 176 10.91 17.30 -18.09
C PRO A 176 9.70 16.58 -18.67
N ILE A 177 8.69 16.33 -17.85
CA ILE A 177 7.37 15.87 -18.28
C ILE A 177 6.74 16.99 -19.14
N PRO A 178 6.37 16.73 -20.41
CA PRO A 178 5.60 17.70 -21.18
C PRO A 178 4.23 17.92 -20.53
N ALA A 179 3.81 19.19 -20.47
CA ALA A 179 2.49 19.59 -19.97
C ALA A 179 1.33 18.95 -20.75
#